data_AF-A0A0H2SED0-F1
#
_entry.id   AF-A0A0H2SED0-F1
#
_cell.length_a   1.000
_cell.length_b   1.000
_cell.length_c   1.000
_cell.angle_alpha   90.00
_cell.angle_beta   90.00
_cell.angle_gamma   90.00
#
_symmetry.space_group_name_H-M   'P 1'
#
loop_
_entity.id
_entity.type
_entity.pdbx_description
1 polymer ?
#
loop_
_entity_poly.entity_id
_entity_poly.type
_entity_poly.pdbx_seq_one_letter_code
_entity_poly.pdbx_strand_id
1 'polypeptide(L)'
;MSSNPSLIMSHDSLRNTTFDCDALGIHYQVSTEKRHLICGKNTKVNRWDKQSNGNLLVAEWERHSFHSDEFKFPNATGGGTVTVPVSTFIKKHYGFTKKFGMMVESKPGGKRHIWWYVALHQNGEEGEQIARFHDRTILFNAHKAYLELFPGFEKTLNTLVLTFLYVEEKRREQQAAAATA
;
A
#
# COMPACT_ATOMS: atom_id res chain seq x y z
N MET A 1 12.12 -7.11 25.08
CA MET A 1 10.87 -7.04 24.29
C MET A 1 11.28 -7.04 22.83
N SER A 2 10.85 -8.02 22.04
CA SER A 2 11.14 -8.05 20.61
C SER A 2 10.31 -6.95 19.94
N SER A 3 10.97 -5.94 19.37
CA SER A 3 10.29 -4.94 18.55
C SER A 3 9.70 -5.61 17.31
N ASN A 4 8.47 -5.24 16.95
CA ASN A 4 7.88 -5.70 15.69
C ASN A 4 8.72 -5.24 14.49
N PRO A 5 8.89 -6.08 13.44
CA PRO A 5 9.56 -5.65 12.22
C PRO A 5 8.79 -4.49 11.59
N SER A 6 9.52 -3.57 10.96
CA SER A 6 8.94 -2.37 10.34
C SER A 6 9.51 -2.16 8.95
N LEU A 7 8.65 -1.75 8.02
CA LEU A 7 9.03 -1.25 6.70
C LEU A 7 9.23 0.26 6.79
N ILE A 8 10.48 0.68 6.78
CA ILE A 8 10.89 2.08 6.92
C ILE A 8 10.87 2.74 5.55
N MET A 9 10.22 3.89 5.44
CA MET A 9 10.22 4.68 4.20
C MET A 9 11.51 5.48 4.08
N SER A 10 12.17 5.45 2.92
CA SER A 10 13.35 6.31 2.71
C SER A 10 12.99 7.80 2.73
N HIS A 11 11.81 8.14 2.18
CA HIS A 11 11.28 9.48 2.11
C HIS A 11 9.80 9.50 2.49
N ASP A 12 9.31 10.61 3.04
CA ASP A 12 7.88 10.85 3.30
C ASP A 12 7.13 11.23 2.00
N SER A 13 7.25 10.37 1.00
CA SER A 13 6.59 10.45 -0.28
C SER A 13 6.15 9.05 -0.67
N LEU A 14 4.91 8.91 -1.15
CA LEU A 14 4.43 7.64 -1.71
C LEU A 14 4.95 7.40 -3.13
N ARG A 15 5.66 8.37 -3.69
CA ARG A 15 6.19 8.38 -5.05
C ARG A 15 7.71 8.36 -4.96
N ASN A 16 8.35 7.51 -5.76
CA ASN A 16 9.81 7.44 -5.85
C ASN A 16 10.45 7.27 -4.45
N THR A 17 10.01 6.24 -3.74
CA THR A 17 10.44 5.92 -2.36
C THR A 17 10.82 4.45 -2.26
N THR A 18 11.43 4.06 -1.15
CA THR A 18 11.73 2.67 -0.81
C THR A 18 11.07 2.31 0.51
N PHE A 19 10.73 1.03 0.67
CA PHE A 19 10.32 0.46 1.94
C PHE A 19 11.31 -0.62 2.33
N ASP A 20 12.02 -0.38 3.43
CA ASP A 20 13.16 -1.18 3.87
C ASP A 20 12.84 -1.87 5.20
N CYS A 21 13.02 -3.19 5.27
CA CYS A 21 12.92 -3.94 6.53
C CYS A 21 14.15 -4.84 6.69
N ASP A 22 15.18 -4.31 7.34
CA ASP A 22 16.46 -5.01 7.56
C ASP A 22 16.28 -6.30 8.35
N ALA A 23 15.39 -6.29 9.36
CA ALA A 23 15.09 -7.45 10.19
C ALA A 23 14.57 -8.65 9.39
N LEU A 24 13.91 -8.40 8.25
CA LEU A 24 13.37 -9.42 7.37
C LEU A 24 14.18 -9.57 6.07
N GLY A 25 15.18 -8.71 5.84
CA GLY A 25 15.91 -8.62 4.57
C GLY A 25 15.00 -8.28 3.38
N ILE A 26 13.98 -7.45 3.59
CA ILE A 26 12.99 -7.09 2.58
C ILE A 26 13.23 -5.67 2.10
N HIS A 27 13.27 -5.48 0.79
CA HIS A 27 13.41 -4.19 0.14
C HIS A 27 12.35 -4.03 -0.94
N TYR A 28 11.55 -2.98 -0.85
CA TYR A 28 10.66 -2.55 -1.92
C TYR A 28 11.12 -1.23 -2.50
N GLN A 29 10.94 -1.10 -3.82
CA GLN A 29 11.13 0.14 -4.55
C GLN A 29 9.81 0.55 -5.18
N VAL A 30 9.36 1.75 -4.87
CA VAL A 30 8.16 2.37 -5.44
C VAL A 30 8.60 3.48 -6.37
N SER A 31 8.25 3.35 -7.64
CA SER A 31 8.52 4.36 -8.67
C SER A 31 7.22 4.86 -9.26
N THR A 32 7.14 6.16 -9.54
CA THR A 32 5.98 6.76 -10.20
C THR A 32 6.45 7.51 -11.43
N GLU A 33 5.97 7.07 -12.59
CA GLU A 33 6.17 7.75 -13.86
C GLU A 33 5.00 8.70 -14.13
N LYS A 34 5.31 9.93 -14.55
CA LYS A 34 4.32 10.87 -15.08
C LYS A 34 4.23 10.65 -16.58
N ARG A 35 3.07 10.23 -17.09
CA ARG A 35 2.85 10.23 -18.55
C ARG A 35 2.49 11.66 -18.96
N HIS A 36 3.33 12.28 -19.77
CA HIS A 36 3.21 13.68 -20.16
C HIS A 36 2.00 13.98 -21.09
N LEU A 37 1.33 12.96 -21.64
CA LEU A 37 0.27 13.11 -22.65
C LEU A 37 -1.03 12.35 -22.34
N ILE A 38 -1.04 11.48 -21.32
CA ILE A 38 -2.22 10.69 -20.93
C ILE A 38 -2.47 11.00 -19.46
N CYS A 39 -3.72 11.28 -19.08
CA CYS A 39 -4.16 11.67 -17.72
C CYS A 39 -4.00 10.56 -16.66
N GLY A 40 -2.89 9.82 -16.68
CA GLY A 40 -2.59 8.75 -15.77
C GLY A 40 -1.16 8.77 -15.25
N LYS A 41 -1.04 8.46 -13.96
CA LYS A 41 0.24 8.25 -13.27
C LYS A 41 0.36 6.75 -13.01
N ASN A 42 1.41 6.12 -13.53
CA ASN A 42 1.69 4.72 -13.26
C ASN A 42 2.67 4.62 -12.10
N THR A 43 2.26 3.93 -11.04
CA THR A 43 3.12 3.58 -9.91
C THR A 43 3.51 2.11 -10.03
N LYS A 44 4.80 1.81 -10.09
CA LYS A 44 5.32 0.44 -10.07
C LYS A 44 5.88 0.13 -8.69
N VAL A 45 5.51 -1.01 -8.14
CA VAL A 45 6.05 -1.57 -6.90
C VAL A 45 6.91 -2.77 -7.27
N ASN A 46 8.21 -2.65 -7.03
CA ASN A 46 9.16 -3.74 -7.19
C ASN A 46 9.62 -4.22 -5.83
N ARG A 47 9.90 -5.51 -5.70
CA ARG A 47 10.51 -6.11 -4.52
C ARG A 47 11.85 -6.71 -4.93
N TRP A 48 12.88 -6.45 -4.15
CA TRP A 48 14.15 -7.14 -4.31
C TRP A 48 13.98 -8.63 -4.01
N ASP A 49 14.35 -9.47 -4.95
CA ASP A 49 14.38 -10.92 -4.78
C ASP A 49 15.82 -11.42 -4.75
N LYS A 50 16.15 -12.11 -3.65
CA LYS A 50 17.50 -12.63 -3.42
C LYS A 50 17.83 -13.77 -4.38
N GLN A 51 16.85 -14.53 -4.85
CA GLN A 51 17.08 -15.68 -5.74
C GLN A 51 17.48 -15.24 -7.14
N SER A 52 16.76 -14.27 -7.70
CA SER A 52 17.04 -13.68 -9.01
C SER A 52 18.11 -12.58 -8.97
N ASN A 53 18.57 -12.16 -7.79
CA ASN A 53 19.49 -11.04 -7.58
C ASN A 53 19.03 -9.78 -8.33
N GLY A 54 17.74 -9.49 -8.24
CA GLY A 54 17.10 -8.45 -9.04
C GLY A 54 15.80 -7.95 -8.43
N ASN A 55 15.27 -6.89 -9.04
CA ASN A 55 13.98 -6.34 -8.70
C ASN A 55 12.87 -7.09 -9.45
N LEU A 56 12.00 -7.76 -8.71
CA LEU A 56 10.80 -8.40 -9.22
C LEU A 56 9.63 -7.41 -9.17
N LEU A 57 8.96 -7.22 -10.30
CA LEU A 57 7.71 -6.46 -10.33
C LEU A 57 6.66 -7.19 -9.50
N VAL A 58 6.06 -6.50 -8.53
CA VAL A 58 5.01 -7.04 -7.66
C VAL A 58 3.65 -6.60 -8.13
N ALA A 59 3.51 -5.31 -8.43
CA ALA A 59 2.27 -4.73 -8.92
C ALA A 59 2.55 -3.40 -9.62
N GLU A 60 1.68 -3.04 -10.56
CA GLU A 60 1.52 -1.67 -11.01
C GLU A 60 0.16 -1.13 -10.57
N TRP A 61 0.12 0.16 -10.28
CA TRP A 61 -1.09 0.92 -10.03
C TRP A 61 -1.20 2.02 -11.07
N GLU A 62 -2.16 1.85 -11.98
CA GLU A 62 -2.49 2.86 -12.97
C GLU A 62 -3.60 3.75 -12.42
N ARG A 63 -3.25 5.02 -12.20
CA ARG A 63 -4.20 6.04 -11.75
C ARG A 63 -4.88 6.67 -12.94
N HIS A 64 -6.19 6.87 -12.83
CA HIS A 64 -7.00 7.47 -13.88
C HIS A 64 -7.76 8.68 -13.35
N SER A 65 -7.92 9.70 -14.20
CA SER A 65 -8.63 10.93 -13.81
C SER A 65 -10.15 10.83 -14.04
N PHE A 66 -10.59 10.03 -15.01
CA PHE A 66 -11.98 9.98 -15.47
C PHE A 66 -12.66 8.62 -15.31
N HIS A 67 -11.94 7.61 -14.80
CA HIS A 67 -12.49 6.29 -14.53
C HIS A 67 -11.77 5.65 -13.33
N SER A 68 -12.17 4.43 -12.96
CA SER A 68 -11.56 3.73 -11.84
C SER A 68 -10.06 3.51 -12.08
N ASP A 69 -9.28 3.68 -11.01
CA ASP A 69 -7.91 3.20 -10.94
C ASP A 69 -7.87 1.68 -11.16
N GLU A 70 -6.73 1.18 -11.62
CA GLU A 70 -6.50 -0.24 -11.89
C GLU A 70 -5.21 -0.74 -11.23
N PHE A 71 -5.25 -1.96 -10.70
CA PHE A 71 -4.07 -2.70 -10.29
C PHE A 71 -3.72 -3.75 -11.34
N LYS A 72 -2.43 -3.88 -11.61
CA LYS A 72 -1.87 -4.81 -12.58
C LYS A 72 -0.88 -5.73 -11.87
N PHE A 73 -1.14 -7.03 -11.91
CA PHE A 73 -0.29 -8.03 -11.28
C PHE A 73 0.40 -8.88 -12.35
N PRO A 74 1.72 -9.09 -12.28
CA PRO A 74 2.39 -10.00 -13.19
C PRO A 74 1.89 -11.43 -12.95
N ASN A 75 1.56 -12.14 -14.02
CA ASN A 75 1.07 -13.51 -13.93
C ASN A 75 2.21 -14.46 -13.55
N ALA A 76 2.01 -15.26 -12.49
CA ALA A 76 2.98 -16.22 -12.00
C ALA A 76 3.37 -17.30 -13.03
N THR A 77 2.50 -17.59 -14.01
CA THR A 77 2.76 -18.59 -15.07
C THR A 77 3.36 -18.00 -16.35
N GLY A 78 3.84 -16.75 -16.33
CA GLY A 78 4.58 -16.15 -17.45
C GLY A 78 3.73 -15.69 -18.64
N GLY A 79 2.40 -15.78 -18.55
CA GLY A 79 1.46 -15.52 -19.64
C GLY A 79 0.76 -14.15 -19.64
N GLY A 80 1.39 -13.10 -19.12
CA GLY A 80 0.86 -11.73 -19.19
C GLY A 80 0.62 -11.04 -17.84
N THR A 81 -0.27 -10.05 -17.83
CA THR A 81 -0.59 -9.23 -16.65
C THR A 81 -2.08 -9.35 -16.34
N VAL A 82 -2.43 -9.57 -15.08
CA VAL A 82 -3.82 -9.56 -14.62
C VAL A 82 -4.17 -8.14 -14.19
N THR A 83 -5.03 -7.49 -14.96
CA THR A 83 -5.57 -6.16 -14.63
C THR A 83 -6.85 -6.32 -13.83
N VAL A 84 -6.93 -5.62 -12.70
CA VAL A 84 -8.06 -5.66 -11.79
C VAL A 84 -8.46 -4.23 -11.41
N PRO A 85 -9.71 -3.80 -11.65
CA PRO A 85 -10.18 -2.49 -11.20
C PRO A 85 -10.03 -2.37 -9.69
N VAL A 86 -9.49 -1.26 -9.19
CA VAL A 86 -9.28 -1.06 -7.75
C VAL A 86 -10.58 -1.18 -6.98
N SER A 87 -11.71 -0.76 -7.55
CA SER A 87 -13.05 -0.91 -6.94
C SER A 87 -13.44 -2.36 -6.61
N THR A 88 -12.84 -3.34 -7.27
CA THR A 88 -13.10 -4.76 -6.98
C THR A 88 -12.28 -5.29 -5.80
N PHE A 89 -11.08 -4.73 -5.58
CA PHE A 89 -10.22 -5.04 -4.44
C PHE A 89 -10.56 -4.19 -3.22
N ILE A 90 -10.91 -2.92 -3.46
CA ILE A 90 -11.02 -1.88 -2.47
C ILE A 90 -12.41 -1.25 -2.56
N LYS A 91 -13.30 -1.68 -1.67
CA LYS A 91 -14.66 -1.15 -1.59
C LYS A 91 -14.67 0.09 -0.71
N LYS A 92 -15.15 1.21 -1.26
CA LYS A 92 -15.39 2.43 -0.48
C LYS A 92 -16.66 2.23 0.34
N HIS A 93 -16.54 2.23 1.66
CA HIS A 93 -17.71 2.27 2.53
C HIS A 93 -18.18 3.72 2.65
N TYR A 94 -19.41 4.00 2.23
CA TYR A 94 -20.06 5.30 2.45
C TYR A 94 -20.91 5.18 3.72
N GLY A 95 -20.44 5.75 4.82
CA GLY A 95 -21.18 5.90 6.08
C GLY A 95 -21.01 7.31 6.62
N PHE A 96 -22.04 7.84 7.28
CA PHE A 96 -22.13 9.24 7.77
C PHE A 96 -21.11 9.64 8.86
N THR A 97 -20.28 8.71 9.31
CA THR A 97 -19.17 9.00 10.22
C THR A 97 -17.92 9.33 9.41
N LYS A 98 -17.30 10.47 9.71
CA LYS A 98 -16.06 11.01 9.11
C LYS A 98 -14.80 10.12 9.34
N LYS A 99 -14.93 8.80 9.36
CA LYS A 99 -13.92 7.82 9.77
C LYS A 99 -13.85 6.74 8.69
N PHE A 100 -12.84 6.84 7.82
CA PHE A 100 -12.71 5.98 6.63
C PHE A 100 -12.27 4.57 7.04
N GLY A 101 -13.17 3.60 6.87
CA GLY A 101 -12.84 2.19 6.70
C GLY A 101 -12.69 1.89 5.22
N MET A 102 -11.48 1.55 4.77
CA MET A 102 -11.23 1.10 3.40
C MET A 102 -11.05 -0.42 3.41
N MET A 103 -12.03 -1.13 2.87
CA MET A 103 -12.08 -2.58 2.87
C MET A 103 -11.29 -3.13 1.70
N VAL A 104 -10.25 -3.90 1.97
CA VAL A 104 -9.45 -4.65 1.00
C VAL A 104 -9.85 -6.12 1.06
N GLU A 105 -10.42 -6.66 -0.02
CA GLU A 105 -10.72 -8.09 -0.13
C GLU A 105 -9.60 -8.78 -0.93
N SER A 106 -8.78 -9.62 -0.27
CA SER A 106 -7.75 -10.39 -0.98
C SER A 106 -8.38 -11.65 -1.60
N LYS A 107 -8.34 -11.79 -2.93
CA LYS A 107 -8.64 -13.04 -3.64
C LYS A 107 -7.39 -13.60 -4.33
N PRO A 108 -7.20 -14.93 -4.40
CA PRO A 108 -8.09 -16.02 -3.95
C PRO A 108 -7.65 -16.58 -2.58
N GLY A 109 -8.57 -16.61 -1.61
CA GLY A 109 -8.30 -17.04 -0.22
C GLY A 109 -9.26 -16.51 0.85
N GLY A 110 -10.19 -15.62 0.50
CA GLY A 110 -11.39 -15.31 1.30
C GLY A 110 -11.19 -14.42 2.53
N LYS A 111 -9.95 -14.00 2.83
CA LYS A 111 -9.69 -13.09 3.95
C LYS A 111 -10.02 -11.64 3.58
N ARG A 112 -10.82 -11.02 4.42
CA ARG A 112 -11.19 -9.61 4.36
C ARG A 112 -10.22 -8.83 5.21
N HIS A 113 -9.67 -7.74 4.68
CA HIS A 113 -8.83 -6.83 5.42
C HIS A 113 -9.49 -5.45 5.42
N ILE A 114 -9.34 -4.68 6.49
CA ILE A 114 -9.88 -3.32 6.56
C ILE A 114 -8.77 -2.39 7.04
N TRP A 115 -8.50 -1.37 6.25
CA TRP A 115 -7.73 -0.22 6.68
C TRP A 115 -8.64 0.72 7.47
N TRP A 116 -8.33 0.92 8.74
CA TRP A 116 -8.97 1.87 9.63
C TRP A 116 -7.95 2.92 10.04
N TYR A 117 -8.10 4.15 9.52
CA TYR A 117 -7.11 5.21 9.60
C TYR A 117 -5.72 4.78 9.11
N VAL A 118 -4.84 4.39 10.03
CA VAL A 118 -3.45 4.00 9.81
C VAL A 118 -3.21 2.53 10.12
N ALA A 119 -4.21 1.77 10.55
CA ALA A 119 -4.07 0.37 10.93
C ALA A 119 -4.79 -0.55 9.93
N LEU A 120 -4.19 -1.69 9.63
CA LEU A 120 -4.80 -2.75 8.84
C LEU A 120 -5.21 -3.90 9.76
N HIS A 121 -6.48 -4.31 9.70
CA HIS A 121 -7.01 -5.42 10.47
C HIS A 121 -7.49 -6.55 9.56
N GLN A 122 -7.26 -7.80 9.97
CA GLN A 122 -7.89 -8.97 9.37
C GLN A 122 -9.33 -9.09 9.88
N ASN A 123 -10.28 -9.50 9.04
CA ASN A 123 -11.67 -9.79 9.40
C ASN A 123 -12.52 -8.64 9.98
N GLY A 124 -12.05 -7.39 9.95
CA GLY A 124 -12.82 -6.22 10.39
C GLY A 124 -12.15 -5.47 11.53
N GLU A 125 -12.83 -4.47 12.11
CA GLU A 125 -12.28 -3.62 13.18
C GLU A 125 -11.91 -4.39 14.46
N GLU A 126 -12.65 -5.46 14.79
CA GLU A 126 -12.40 -6.30 15.96
C GLU A 126 -11.36 -7.41 15.71
N GLY A 127 -10.88 -7.55 14.48
CA GLY A 127 -9.96 -8.61 14.16
C GLY A 127 -8.49 -8.21 14.30
N GLU A 128 -7.64 -9.21 14.09
CA GLU A 128 -6.20 -9.12 14.38
C GLU A 128 -5.54 -8.03 13.54
N GLN A 129 -4.83 -7.13 14.20
CA GLN A 129 -4.08 -6.08 13.53
C GLN A 129 -2.88 -6.71 12.82
N ILE A 130 -2.74 -6.44 11.52
CA ILE A 130 -1.64 -6.95 10.69
C ILE A 130 -0.59 -5.85 10.45
N ALA A 131 -1.01 -4.59 10.40
CA ALA A 131 -0.08 -3.48 10.19
C ALA A 131 -0.53 -2.19 10.87
N ARG A 132 0.44 -1.30 11.13
CA ARG A 132 0.21 0.08 11.56
C ARG A 132 1.17 1.04 10.88
N PHE A 133 0.63 2.07 10.26
CA PHE A 133 1.41 3.18 9.74
C PHE A 133 1.69 4.20 10.84
N HIS A 134 2.93 4.62 10.92
CA HIS A 134 3.42 5.68 11.79
C HIS A 134 3.98 6.79 10.92
N ASP A 135 3.40 7.98 11.06
CA ASP A 135 3.78 9.13 10.24
C ASP A 135 5.14 9.69 10.65
N ARG A 136 5.81 10.39 9.75
CA ARG A 136 7.11 11.00 10.02
C ARG A 136 6.98 12.01 11.15
N THR A 137 7.88 11.91 12.14
CA THR A 137 8.03 12.93 13.18
C THR A 137 9.41 13.59 13.05
N ILE A 138 9.45 14.92 13.04
CA ILE A 138 10.69 15.72 12.92
C ILE A 138 11.14 16.29 14.27
N LEU A 139 10.22 16.37 15.24
CA LEU A 139 10.48 16.86 16.60
C LEU A 139 10.85 15.70 17.54
N PHE A 140 10.64 15.86 18.86
CA PHE A 140 10.97 14.87 19.89
C PHE A 140 10.67 13.43 19.45
N ASN A 141 11.66 12.54 19.60
CA ASN A 141 11.64 11.16 19.06
C ASN A 141 11.51 11.12 17.53
N ALA A 142 12.32 11.93 16.84
CA ALA A 142 12.32 12.03 15.39
C ALA A 142 12.52 10.65 14.74
N HIS A 143 11.63 10.31 13.82
CA HIS A 143 11.68 9.06 13.06
C HIS A 143 11.14 9.28 11.66
N LYS A 144 11.64 8.48 10.71
CA LYS A 144 11.07 8.39 9.37
C LYS A 144 9.69 7.76 9.46
N ALA A 145 8.83 8.02 8.49
CA ALA A 145 7.58 7.28 8.37
C ALA A 145 7.87 5.78 8.20
N TYR A 146 7.09 4.93 8.86
CA TYR A 146 7.27 3.47 8.78
C TYR A 146 5.96 2.73 8.94
N LEU A 147 5.94 1.51 8.41
CA LEU A 147 4.82 0.59 8.53
C LEU A 147 5.22 -0.58 9.43
N GLU A 148 4.72 -0.58 10.65
CA GLU A 148 4.90 -1.64 11.63
C GLU A 148 4.10 -2.88 11.21
N LEU A 149 4.73 -4.04 11.27
CA LEU A 149 4.16 -5.32 10.85
C LEU A 149 3.91 -6.21 12.07
N PHE A 150 2.66 -6.63 12.24
CA PHE A 150 2.20 -7.54 13.28
C PHE A 150 2.04 -8.96 12.71
N PRO A 151 2.13 -10.01 13.54
CA PRO A 151 2.04 -11.40 13.08
C PRO A 151 0.91 -11.65 12.06
N GLY A 152 1.18 -12.46 11.03
CA GLY A 152 0.21 -12.77 9.97
C GLY A 152 0.39 -11.98 8.68
N PHE A 153 1.37 -11.08 8.60
CA PHE A 153 1.70 -10.29 7.40
C PHE A 153 2.43 -11.09 6.31
N GLU A 154 3.01 -12.24 6.63
CA GLU A 154 4.08 -12.89 5.87
C GLU A 154 3.64 -13.27 4.46
N LYS A 155 2.36 -13.63 4.30
CA LYS A 155 1.77 -14.05 3.01
C LYS A 155 1.13 -12.88 2.25
N THR A 156 0.98 -11.72 2.87
CA THR A 156 0.20 -10.59 2.32
C THR A 156 1.01 -9.34 2.13
N LEU A 157 2.33 -9.36 2.40
CA LEU A 157 3.18 -8.17 2.39
C LEU A 157 3.12 -7.36 1.08
N ASN A 158 3.12 -8.04 -0.07
CA ASN A 158 3.00 -7.41 -1.38
C ASN A 158 1.68 -6.63 -1.52
N THR A 159 0.56 -7.28 -1.17
CA THR A 159 -0.78 -6.68 -1.17
C THR A 159 -0.89 -5.56 -0.13
N LEU A 160 -0.26 -5.73 1.03
CA LEU A 160 -0.21 -4.76 2.10
C LEU A 160 0.50 -3.48 1.66
N VAL A 161 1.67 -3.57 1.03
CA VAL A 161 2.39 -2.39 0.49
C VAL A 161 1.56 -1.69 -0.59
N LEU A 162 1.00 -2.45 -1.54
CA LEU A 162 0.17 -1.87 -2.61
C LEU A 162 -1.07 -1.14 -2.06
N THR A 163 -1.77 -1.78 -1.12
CA THR A 163 -3.00 -1.22 -0.56
C THR A 163 -2.72 -0.06 0.39
N PHE A 164 -1.62 -0.10 1.15
CA PHE A 164 -1.11 1.03 1.91
C PHE A 164 -0.90 2.25 1.01
N LEU A 165 -0.16 2.09 -0.10
CA LEU A 165 0.10 3.18 -1.05
C LEU A 165 -1.21 3.80 -1.58
N TYR A 166 -2.19 2.96 -1.92
CA TYR A 166 -3.48 3.43 -2.39
C TYR A 166 -4.25 4.21 -1.30
N VAL A 167 -4.41 3.60 -0.11
CA VAL A 167 -5.16 4.18 1.02
C VAL A 167 -4.56 5.52 1.42
N GLU A 168 -3.23 5.57 1.54
CA GLU A 168 -2.48 6.73 2.00
C GLU A 168 -2.51 7.86 0.97
N GLU A 169 -2.45 7.57 -0.35
CA GLU A 169 -2.65 8.61 -1.38
C GLU A 169 -4.07 9.17 -1.30
N LYS A 170 -5.11 8.32 -1.18
CA LYS A 170 -6.49 8.79 -1.06
C LYS A 170 -6.71 9.63 0.20
N ARG A 171 -6.07 9.27 1.32
CA ARG A 171 -6.07 10.08 2.54
C ARG A 171 -5.44 11.46 2.30
N ARG A 172 -4.26 11.51 1.67
CA ARG A 172 -3.56 12.77 1.34
C ARG A 172 -4.35 13.64 0.36
N GLU A 173 -4.97 13.05 -0.67
CA GLU A 173 -5.84 13.75 -1.62
C GLU A 173 -7.02 14.45 -0.91
N GLN A 174 -7.66 13.77 0.03
CA GLN A 174 -8.77 14.34 0.81
C GLN A 174 -8.31 15.46 1.75
N GLN A 175 -7.17 15.28 2.43
CA GLN A 175 -6.62 16.34 3.29
C GLN A 175 -6.27 17.59 2.49
N ALA A 176 -5.70 17.43 1.30
CA ALA A 176 -5.43 18.54 0.40
C ALA A 176 -6.73 19.23 -0.04
N ALA A 177 -7.76 18.47 -0.44
CA ALA A 177 -9.06 19.03 -0.83
C ALA A 177 -9.75 19.78 0.32
N ALA A 178 -9.68 19.25 1.55
CA ALA A 178 -10.25 19.88 2.74
C ALA A 178 -9.49 21.14 3.18
N ALA A 179 -8.18 21.23 2.91
CA ALA A 179 -7.38 22.43 3.19
C ALA A 179 -7.61 23.56 2.17
N THR A 180 -8.16 23.24 0.99
CA THR A 180 -8.48 24.20 -0.07
C THR A 180 -9.95 24.64 -0.12
N ALA A 181 -10.80 24.04 0.72
CA ALA A 181 -12.23 24.34 0.82
C ALA A 181 -12.51 25.35 1.94
#